data_AF-A0A966BNZ8-F1
#
_entry.id   AF-A0A966BNZ8-F1
#
_cell.length_a   1.000
_cell.length_b   1.000
_cell.length_c   1.000
_cell.angle_alpha   90.00
_cell.angle_beta   90.00
_cell.angle_gamma   90.00
#
_symmetry.space_group_name_H-M   'P 1'
#
loop_
_entity.id
_entity.type
_entity.pdbx_description
1 polymer ?
#
loop_
_entity_poly.entity_id
_entity_poly.type
_entity_poly.pdbx_seq_one_letter_code
_entity_poly.pdbx_strand_id
1 'polypeptide(L)'
;MAEASNELPGSKLLVLLRESRWLMLVALALYFTVALYGYNPADSAWSHSVASAQTANPTGILGAYVADLLFYLFGISAWWLVLFLV
;
A
#
# COMPACT_ATOMS: atom_id res chain seq x y z
N MET A 1 43.94 8.11 -23.02
CA MET A 1 43.36 9.21 -22.23
C MET A 1 41.92 8.82 -21.94
N ALA A 2 41.73 7.95 -20.95
CA ALA A 2 40.42 7.43 -20.59
C ALA A 2 39.72 8.47 -19.72
N GLU A 3 38.71 9.14 -20.27
CA GLU A 3 37.79 9.97 -19.49
C GLU A 3 37.08 9.06 -18.49
N ALA A 4 37.57 9.04 -17.26
CA ALA A 4 36.76 8.66 -16.12
C ALA A 4 35.71 9.76 -15.97
N SER A 5 34.61 9.67 -16.73
CA SER A 5 33.46 10.53 -16.53
C SER A 5 32.96 10.29 -15.11
N ASN A 6 33.25 11.26 -14.26
CA ASN A 6 32.76 11.36 -12.90
C ASN A 6 31.26 11.69 -12.98
N GLU A 7 30.48 10.74 -13.49
CA GLU A 7 29.02 10.84 -13.52
C GLU A 7 28.54 10.62 -12.10
N LEU A 8 28.24 11.73 -11.43
CA LEU A 8 27.71 11.74 -10.08
C LEU A 8 26.62 10.67 -9.96
N PRO A 9 26.73 9.71 -9.01
CA PRO A 9 25.83 8.55 -8.92
C PRO A 9 24.35 8.93 -8.75
N GLY A 10 24.07 10.17 -8.35
CA GLY A 10 22.72 10.71 -8.18
C GLY A 10 21.86 10.70 -9.44
N SER A 11 22.40 10.89 -10.65
CA SER A 11 21.58 10.92 -11.88
C SER A 11 21.03 9.53 -12.22
N LYS A 12 21.85 8.48 -12.08
CA LYS A 12 21.43 7.08 -12.28
C LYS A 12 20.43 6.64 -11.21
N LEU A 13 20.64 7.03 -9.94
CA LEU A 13 19.69 6.81 -8.86
C LEU A 13 18.33 7.47 -9.12
N LEU A 14 18.30 8.71 -9.63
CA LEU A 14 17.05 9.40 -9.97
C LEU A 14 16.30 8.72 -11.12
N VAL A 15 17.01 8.21 -12.12
CA VAL A 15 16.42 7.43 -13.21
C VAL A 15 15.82 6.12 -12.66
N LEU A 16 16.57 5.37 -11.85
CA LEU A 16 16.09 4.13 -11.22
C LEU A 16 14.88 4.36 -10.27
N LEU A 17 14.88 5.46 -9.52
CA LEU A 17 13.73 5.85 -8.68
C LEU A 17 12.51 6.19 -9.53
N ARG A 18 12.71 6.86 -10.67
CA ARG A 18 11.62 7.17 -11.61
C ARG A 18 11.06 5.91 -12.27
N GLU A 19 11.93 4.96 -12.58
CA GLU A 19 11.58 3.70 -13.24
C GLU A 19 10.89 2.72 -12.28
N SER A 20 11.27 2.73 -11.00
CA SER A 20 10.62 1.93 -9.96
C SER A 20 9.23 2.41 -9.55
N ARG A 21 8.76 3.56 -10.07
CA ARG A 21 7.41 4.08 -9.80
C ARG A 21 6.32 3.05 -10.07
N TRP A 22 6.38 2.35 -11.21
CA TRP A 22 5.38 1.33 -11.56
C TRP A 22 5.39 0.14 -10.60
N LEU A 23 6.58 -0.30 -10.18
CA LEU A 23 6.71 -1.39 -9.21
C LEU A 23 6.16 -0.99 -7.85
N MET A 24 6.41 0.25 -7.41
CA MET A 24 5.83 0.77 -6.16
C MET A 24 4.30 0.83 -6.23
N LEU A 25 3.74 1.29 -7.35
CA LEU A 25 2.30 1.36 -7.56
C LEU A 25 1.65 -0.03 -7.51
N VAL A 26 2.22 -1.00 -8.23
CA VAL A 26 1.75 -2.40 -8.21
C VAL A 26 1.85 -2.99 -6.80
N ALA A 27 2.97 -2.77 -6.09
CA ALA A 27 3.13 -3.25 -4.72
C ALA A 27 2.09 -2.65 -3.77
N LEU A 28 1.78 -1.35 -3.91
CA LEU A 28 0.77 -0.68 -3.12
C LEU A 28 -0.65 -1.18 -3.45
N ALA A 29 -0.92 -1.45 -4.73
CA ALA A 29 -2.21 -2.00 -5.17
C ALA A 29 -2.42 -3.41 -4.61
N LEU A 30 -1.38 -4.25 -4.63
CA LEU A 30 -1.39 -5.57 -4.00
C LEU A 30 -1.61 -5.47 -2.49
N TYR A 31 -0.93 -4.54 -1.82
CA TYR A 31 -1.13 -4.32 -0.39
C TYR A 31 -2.59 -3.97 -0.07
N PHE A 32 -3.20 -3.02 -0.79
CA PHE A 32 -4.61 -2.66 -0.61
C PHE A 32 -5.56 -3.81 -0.95
N THR A 33 -5.26 -4.60 -1.99
CA THR A 33 -6.05 -5.79 -2.34
C THR A 33 -6.11 -6.76 -1.17
N VAL A 34 -4.95 -7.10 -0.59
CA VAL A 34 -4.85 -8.05 0.51
C VAL A 34 -5.50 -7.48 1.78
N ALA A 35 -5.31 -6.18 2.05
CA ALA A 35 -5.92 -5.51 3.19
C ALA A 35 -7.46 -5.49 3.10
N LEU A 36 -8.02 -5.14 1.94
CA LEU A 36 -9.47 -5.11 1.71
C LEU A 36 -10.08 -6.50 1.71
N TYR A 37 -9.42 -7.48 1.08
CA TYR A 37 -9.89 -8.86 1.04
C TYR A 37 -9.92 -9.50 2.43
N GLY A 38 -8.92 -9.18 3.25
CA GLY A 38 -8.81 -9.65 4.63
C GLY A 38 -9.53 -8.78 5.66
N TYR A 39 -10.44 -7.88 5.24
CA TYR A 39 -11.21 -7.06 6.17
C TYR A 39 -12.10 -7.92 7.07
N ASN A 40 -12.00 -7.69 8.38
CA ASN A 40 -12.81 -8.36 9.39
C ASN A 40 -13.38 -7.32 10.36
N PRO A 41 -14.72 -7.23 10.53
CA PRO A 41 -15.35 -6.31 11.49
C PRO A 41 -14.96 -6.55 12.96
N ALA A 42 -14.42 -7.73 13.28
CA ALA A 42 -13.93 -8.05 14.62
C ALA A 42 -12.51 -7.52 14.89
N ASP A 43 -11.80 -7.01 13.87
CA ASP A 43 -10.49 -6.40 14.05
C ASP A 43 -10.63 -5.02 14.70
N SER A 44 -9.64 -4.67 15.53
CA SER A 44 -9.56 -3.33 16.12
C SER A 44 -9.26 -2.31 15.03
N ALA A 45 -10.21 -1.42 14.78
CA ALA A 45 -10.13 -0.37 13.77
C ALA A 45 -10.74 0.93 14.29
N TRP A 46 -10.65 2.01 13.51
CA TRP A 46 -11.10 3.32 13.95
C TRP A 46 -12.62 3.37 14.21
N SER A 47 -13.42 2.72 13.35
CA SER A 47 -14.86 2.58 13.53
C SER A 47 -15.22 1.55 14.61
N HIS A 48 -14.34 0.57 14.83
CA HIS A 48 -14.58 -0.58 15.71
C HIS A 48 -13.50 -0.69 16.78
N SER A 49 -13.75 -0.05 17.93
CA SER A 49 -12.91 -0.17 19.12
C SER A 49 -13.18 -1.50 19.86
N VAL A 50 -13.06 -2.63 19.15
CA VAL A 50 -13.14 -3.94 19.77
C VAL A 50 -11.81 -4.21 20.47
N ALA A 51 -11.86 -4.59 21.75
CA ALA A 51 -10.69 -5.05 22.51
C ALA A 51 -10.25 -6.46 22.05
N SER A 52 -10.10 -6.66 20.74
CA SER A 52 -9.56 -7.88 20.17
C SER A 52 -8.04 -7.80 20.24
N ALA A 53 -7.43 -8.73 20.98
CA ALA A 53 -5.98 -8.88 21.05
C ALA A 53 -5.38 -9.51 19.78
N GLN A 54 -6.21 -9.97 18.84
CA GLN A 54 -5.79 -10.72 17.67
C GLN A 54 -6.38 -10.11 16.40
N THR A 55 -5.51 -9.57 15.55
CA THR A 55 -5.89 -9.06 14.24
C THR A 55 -5.91 -10.21 13.23
N ALA A 56 -7.06 -10.42 12.60
CA ALA A 56 -7.26 -11.43 11.56
C ALA A 56 -6.79 -10.96 10.19
N ASN A 57 -6.72 -9.64 9.95
CA ASN A 57 -6.23 -9.12 8.67
C ASN A 57 -4.79 -9.60 8.38
N PRO A 58 -4.53 -10.24 7.23
CA PRO A 58 -3.20 -10.72 6.83
C PRO A 58 -2.15 -9.60 6.69
N THR A 59 -2.59 -8.35 6.50
CA THR A 59 -1.71 -7.17 6.50
C THR A 59 -1.51 -6.55 7.91
N GLY A 60 -1.98 -7.25 8.95
CA GLY A 60 -1.87 -6.86 10.35
C GLY A 60 -2.76 -5.68 10.72
N ILE A 61 -2.43 -5.03 11.85
CA ILE A 61 -3.20 -3.92 12.41
C ILE A 61 -3.31 -2.76 11.41
N LEU A 62 -2.20 -2.38 10.77
CA LEU A 62 -2.22 -1.29 9.77
C LEU A 62 -3.19 -1.58 8.62
N GLY A 63 -3.23 -2.83 8.16
CA GLY A 63 -4.17 -3.32 7.17
C GLY A 63 -5.63 -3.19 7.58
N ALA A 64 -5.94 -3.59 8.81
CA ALA A 64 -7.29 -3.49 9.38
C ALA A 64 -7.77 -2.03 9.42
N TYR A 65 -6.92 -1.09 9.87
CA TYR A 65 -7.24 0.34 9.88
C TYR A 65 -7.42 0.92 8.48
N VAL A 66 -6.54 0.57 7.54
CA VAL A 66 -6.62 1.05 6.16
C VAL A 66 -7.87 0.54 5.47
N ALA A 67 -8.18 -0.76 5.61
CA ALA A 67 -9.37 -1.37 5.03
C ALA A 67 -10.65 -0.79 5.63
N ASP A 68 -10.70 -0.59 6.95
CA ASP A 68 -11.83 0.04 7.64
C ASP A 68 -12.06 1.47 7.14
N LEU A 69 -11.01 2.28 7.01
CA LEU A 69 -11.12 3.65 6.52
C LEU A 69 -11.57 3.71 5.05
N LEU A 70 -11.04 2.82 4.21
CA LEU A 70 -11.40 2.71 2.79
C LEU A 70 -12.87 2.31 2.62
N PHE A 71 -13.33 1.29 3.35
CA PHE A 71 -14.74 0.89 3.32
C PHE A 71 -15.64 1.95 3.96
N TYR A 72 -15.19 2.67 4.98
CA TYR A 72 -15.96 3.75 5.59
C TYR A 72 -16.17 4.94 4.63
N LEU A 73 -15.12 5.35 3.89
CA LEU A 73 -15.19 6.49 2.97
C LEU A 73 -15.84 6.15 1.63
N PHE A 74 -15.54 4.97 1.08
CA PHE A 74 -15.89 4.61 -0.29
C PHE A 74 -16.84 3.41 -0.39
N GLY A 75 -17.01 2.64 0.69
CA GLY A 75 -17.76 1.38 0.67
C GLY A 75 -17.15 0.39 -0.32
N ILE A 76 -18.01 -0.35 -1.03
CA ILE A 76 -17.60 -1.29 -2.08
C ILE A 76 -16.78 -0.60 -3.18
N SER A 77 -16.94 0.72 -3.36
CA SER A 77 -16.18 1.47 -4.36
C SER A 77 -14.68 1.58 -4.04
N ALA A 78 -14.23 1.18 -2.84
CA ALA A 78 -12.82 1.11 -2.48
C ALA A 78 -12.01 0.21 -3.44
N TRP A 79 -12.63 -0.81 -4.03
CA TRP A 79 -11.98 -1.69 -5.02
C TRP A 79 -11.57 -0.94 -6.30
N TRP A 80 -12.26 0.14 -6.66
CA TRP A 80 -11.86 0.96 -7.81
C TRP A 80 -10.54 1.69 -7.56
N LEU A 81 -10.22 2.06 -6.31
CA LEU A 81 -8.94 2.68 -5.98
C LEU A 81 -7.77 1.74 -6.26
N VAL A 82 -7.93 0.45 -5.98
CA VAL A 82 -6.93 -0.57 -6.31
C VAL A 82 -6.71 -0.64 -7.82
N LEU A 83 -7.80 -0.59 -8.60
CA LEU A 83 -7.74 -0.63 -10.06
C LEU A 83 -7.11 0.63 -10.67
N PHE A 84 -7.38 1.82 -10.11
CA PHE A 84 -6.82 3.08 -10.59
C PHE A 84 -5.36 3.31 -10.19
N LEU A 85 -4.85 2.54 -9.23
CA LEU A 85 -3.48 2.70 -8.74
C LEU A 85 -2.43 2.13 -9.71
N VAL A 86 -2.84 1.18 -10.56
CA VAL A 86 -2.01 0.50 -11.56
C VAL A 86 -2.31 1.10 -12.92
#